data_AF-A0A7X9WH42-F1
#
_entry.id   AF-A0A7X9WH42-F1
#
_cell.length_a   1.000
_cell.length_b   1.000
_cell.length_c   1.000
_cell.angle_alpha   90.00
_cell.angle_beta   90.00
_cell.angle_gamma   90.00
#
_symmetry.space_group_name_H-M   'P 1'
#
loop_
_entity.id
_entity.type
_entity.pdbx_description
1 polymer ?
#
loop_
_entity_poly.entity_id
_entity_poly.type
_entity_poly.pdbx_seq_one_letter_code
_entity_poly.pdbx_strand_id
1 'polypeptide(L)'
;MDIELTKEAVEWFKDELDLPEENKVLQFYVRYGGEFQLKQGFSPAFSVDRRDDVEIGFEQSYDGLNIVVAEKDLWYFKDDVILVDVVDHEDEISYTKK
;
A
#
# COMPACT_ATOMS: atom_id res chain seq x y z
N MET A 1 11.96 -4.09 -5.12
CA MET A 1 10.72 -4.04 -4.35
C MET A 1 9.58 -3.97 -5.34
N ASP A 2 8.48 -4.62 -5.02
CA ASP A 2 7.25 -4.54 -5.79
C ASP A 2 6.07 -4.69 -4.82
N ILE A 3 5.00 -3.94 -5.04
CA ILE A 3 3.74 -4.02 -4.29
C ILE A 3 2.65 -4.29 -5.31
N GLU A 4 2.34 -5.56 -5.52
CA GLU A 4 1.34 -6.00 -6.46
C GLU A 4 -0.04 -5.97 -5.81
N LEU A 5 -1.00 -5.29 -6.43
CA LEU A 5 -2.40 -5.31 -6.02
C LEU A 5 -3.17 -6.28 -6.92
N THR A 6 -4.02 -7.12 -6.34
CA THR A 6 -5.04 -7.85 -7.10
C THR A 6 -6.07 -6.87 -7.67
N LYS A 7 -6.88 -7.32 -8.63
CA LYS A 7 -7.91 -6.46 -9.21
C LYS A 7 -8.95 -6.06 -8.16
N GLU A 8 -9.27 -7.00 -7.31
CA GLU A 8 -10.16 -6.88 -6.17
C GLU A 8 -9.65 -5.81 -5.20
N ALA A 9 -8.35 -5.82 -4.86
CA ALA A 9 -7.73 -4.79 -4.04
C ALA A 9 -7.71 -3.41 -4.70
N VAL A 10 -7.44 -3.32 -6.01
CA VAL A 10 -7.48 -2.04 -6.74
C VAL A 10 -8.88 -1.42 -6.64
N GLU A 11 -9.93 -2.19 -6.91
CA GLU A 11 -11.30 -1.67 -6.87
C GLU A 11 -11.73 -1.34 -5.44
N TRP A 12 -11.37 -2.18 -4.45
CA TRP A 12 -11.63 -1.88 -3.04
C TRP A 12 -11.02 -0.54 -2.61
N PHE A 13 -9.76 -0.27 -2.95
CA PHE A 13 -9.13 1.00 -2.60
C PHE A 13 -9.76 2.19 -3.33
N LYS A 14 -10.22 2.01 -4.56
CA LYS A 14 -10.91 3.08 -5.29
C LYS A 14 -12.25 3.41 -4.65
N ASP A 15 -13.03 2.38 -4.34
CA ASP A 15 -14.39 2.52 -3.80
C ASP A 15 -14.38 3.01 -2.34
N GLU A 16 -13.54 2.42 -1.49
CA GLU A 16 -13.53 2.73 -0.05
C GLU A 16 -12.84 4.06 0.27
N LEU A 17 -11.88 4.49 -0.57
CA LEU A 17 -11.07 5.69 -0.34
C LEU A 17 -11.36 6.84 -1.32
N ASP A 18 -12.38 6.71 -2.17
CA ASP A 18 -12.74 7.67 -3.21
C ASP A 18 -11.54 8.04 -4.12
N LEU A 19 -10.77 7.04 -4.54
CA LEU A 19 -9.61 7.21 -5.43
C LEU A 19 -9.92 6.73 -6.85
N PRO A 20 -9.26 7.28 -7.90
CA PRO A 20 -8.26 8.34 -7.84
C PRO A 20 -8.85 9.75 -7.69
N GLU A 21 -8.13 10.62 -6.98
CA GLU A 21 -8.43 12.05 -6.84
C GLU A 21 -7.18 12.88 -7.14
N GLU A 22 -7.37 14.09 -7.69
CA GLU A 22 -6.25 14.99 -8.00
C GLU A 22 -5.43 15.32 -6.74
N ASN A 23 -4.10 15.26 -6.86
CA ASN A 23 -3.15 15.51 -5.77
C ASN A 23 -3.31 14.59 -4.55
N LYS A 24 -4.00 13.45 -4.68
CA LYS A 24 -4.03 12.40 -3.65
C LYS A 24 -3.35 11.12 -4.14
N VAL A 25 -2.74 10.40 -3.21
CA VAL A 25 -2.06 9.12 -3.44
C VAL A 25 -2.39 8.14 -2.31
N LEU A 26 -2.42 6.85 -2.64
CA LEU A 26 -2.49 5.77 -1.65
C LEU A 26 -1.08 5.48 -1.14
N GLN A 27 -0.75 5.96 0.06
CA GLN A 27 0.56 5.75 0.65
C GLN A 27 0.57 4.47 1.48
N PHE A 28 1.44 3.53 1.14
CA PHE A 28 1.85 2.45 2.04
C PHE A 28 2.98 2.94 2.96
N TYR A 29 2.81 2.77 4.27
CA TYR A 29 3.77 3.17 5.29
C TYR A 29 4.00 2.06 6.32
N VAL A 30 5.02 2.23 7.16
CA VAL A 30 5.43 1.23 8.15
C VAL A 30 4.96 1.63 9.54
N ARG A 31 4.37 0.69 10.29
CA ARG A 31 4.00 0.87 11.70
C ARG A 31 4.60 -0.23 12.58
N TYR A 32 4.73 0.06 13.87
CA TYR A 32 5.13 -0.94 14.87
C TYR A 32 3.95 -1.85 15.23
N GLY A 33 4.21 -3.16 15.32
CA GLY A 33 3.19 -4.17 15.56
C GLY A 33 2.32 -4.46 14.33
N GLY A 34 1.31 -5.30 14.51
CA GLY A 34 0.47 -5.84 13.43
C GLY A 34 0.74 -7.33 13.18
N GLU A 35 -0.20 -7.99 12.51
CA GLU A 35 -0.18 -9.43 12.26
C GLU A 35 0.81 -9.80 11.15
N PHE A 36 0.69 -9.18 9.97
CA PHE A 36 1.65 -9.37 8.90
C PHE A 36 2.96 -8.64 9.20
N GLN A 37 4.03 -9.40 9.44
CA GLN A 37 5.36 -8.86 9.72
C GLN A 37 6.35 -9.27 8.63
N LEU A 38 6.54 -8.42 7.62
CA LEU A 38 7.57 -8.63 6.60
C LEU A 38 8.98 -8.56 7.21
N LYS A 39 9.14 -7.63 8.16
CA LYS A 39 10.33 -7.51 9.00
C LYS A 39 9.90 -7.52 10.47
N GLN A 40 10.67 -8.18 11.32
CA GLN A 40 10.28 -8.46 12.71
C GLN A 40 9.85 -7.20 13.46
N GLY A 41 8.65 -7.22 14.03
CA GLY A 41 8.10 -6.13 14.85
C GLY A 41 7.42 -5.00 14.08
N PHE A 42 7.37 -5.06 12.75
CA PHE A 42 6.77 -4.01 11.91
C PHE A 42 5.77 -4.60 10.93
N SER A 43 4.69 -3.87 10.65
CA SER A 43 3.71 -4.19 9.61
C SER A 43 3.57 -3.03 8.63
N PRO A 44 3.12 -3.29 7.38
CA PRO A 44 2.61 -2.23 6.54
C PRO A 44 1.26 -1.73 7.07
N ALA A 45 0.91 -0.52 6.67
CA ALA A 45 -0.40 0.09 6.75
C ALA A 45 -0.55 1.05 5.57
N PHE A 46 -1.73 1.64 5.39
CA PHE A 46 -1.97 2.60 4.32
C PHE A 46 -2.76 3.82 4.78
N SER A 47 -2.61 4.91 4.05
CA SER A 47 -3.34 6.17 4.20
C SER A 47 -3.55 6.84 2.84
N VAL A 48 -4.52 7.74 2.77
CA VAL A 48 -4.64 8.66 1.64
C VAL A 48 -3.95 9.96 2.02
N ASP A 49 -2.89 10.30 1.28
CA ASP A 49 -2.08 11.47 1.54
C ASP A 49 -2.04 12.39 0.31
N ARG A 50 -1.70 13.66 0.53
CA ARG A 50 -1.47 14.58 -0.58
C ARG A 50 -0.13 14.26 -1.21
N ARG A 51 -0.08 14.22 -2.55
CA ARG A 51 1.16 13.89 -3.26
C ARG A 51 2.31 14.81 -2.85
N ASP A 52 2.03 16.10 -2.74
CA ASP A 52 3.03 17.13 -2.42
C ASP A 52 3.57 17.03 -0.99
N ASP A 53 2.89 16.30 -0.09
CA ASP A 53 3.29 16.13 1.31
C ASP A 53 4.16 14.87 1.52
N VAL A 54 4.30 14.03 0.48
CA VAL A 54 5.06 12.76 0.54
C VAL A 54 6.38 12.90 -0.21
N GLU A 55 7.49 12.62 0.46
CA GLU A 55 8.77 12.40 -0.20
C GLU A 55 8.78 10.99 -0.83
N ILE A 56 8.25 10.89 -2.06
CA ILE A 56 8.04 9.61 -2.77
C ILE A 56 9.38 8.97 -3.12
N GLY A 57 9.64 7.79 -2.56
CA GLY A 57 10.80 6.94 -2.91
C GLY A 57 10.45 5.79 -3.85
N PHE A 58 9.17 5.41 -3.92
CA PHE A 58 8.65 4.37 -4.82
C PHE A 58 7.20 4.68 -5.18
N GLU A 59 6.81 4.38 -6.42
CA GLU A 59 5.47 4.60 -6.95
C GLU A 59 5.10 3.52 -7.97
N GLN A 60 3.84 3.08 -7.95
CA GLN A 60 3.21 2.27 -9.01
C GLN A 60 1.80 2.78 -9.30
N SER A 61 1.31 2.53 -10.51
CA SER A 61 -0.03 2.93 -10.93
C SER A 61 -0.83 1.71 -11.39
N TYR A 62 -2.04 1.57 -10.88
CA TYR A 62 -2.97 0.48 -11.17
C TYR A 62 -4.32 1.07 -11.60
N ASP A 63 -4.60 1.07 -12.91
CA ASP A 63 -5.88 1.56 -13.46
C ASP A 63 -6.29 2.94 -12.90
N GLY A 64 -5.32 3.86 -12.82
CA GLY A 64 -5.49 5.22 -12.30
C GLY A 64 -5.23 5.38 -10.80
N LEU A 65 -5.22 4.31 -10.00
CA LEU A 65 -4.83 4.32 -8.60
C LEU A 65 -3.32 4.43 -8.46
N ASN A 66 -2.82 5.56 -7.97
CA ASN A 66 -1.39 5.75 -7.72
C ASN A 66 -1.07 5.36 -6.28
N ILE A 67 -0.25 4.32 -6.14
CA ILE A 67 0.28 3.86 -4.86
C ILE A 67 1.71 4.38 -4.69
N VAL A 68 2.06 4.75 -3.46
CA VAL A 68 3.39 5.27 -3.14
C VAL A 68 3.94 4.68 -1.84
N VAL A 69 5.26 4.69 -1.73
CA VAL A 69 5.98 4.50 -0.45
C VAL A 69 6.93 5.68 -0.28
N ALA A 70 6.94 6.30 0.90
CA ALA A 70 7.87 7.38 1.21
C ALA A 70 9.31 6.87 1.30
N GLU A 71 10.29 7.70 0.95
CA GLU A 71 11.73 7.37 1.00
C GLU A 71 12.14 6.78 2.36
N LYS A 72 11.63 7.38 3.45
CA LYS A 72 11.87 6.92 4.83
C LYS A 72 11.36 5.51 5.16
N ASP A 73 10.44 4.98 4.36
CA ASP A 73 9.76 3.70 4.59
C ASP A 73 10.23 2.60 3.62
N LEU A 74 11.04 2.94 2.61
CA LEU A 74 11.55 1.99 1.62
C LEU A 74 12.29 0.80 2.24
N TRP A 75 13.04 1.01 3.33
CA TRP A 75 13.81 -0.02 3.99
C TRP A 75 12.99 -1.26 4.36
N TYR A 76 11.68 -1.09 4.61
CA TYR A 76 10.78 -2.17 5.01
C TYR A 76 10.36 -3.06 3.83
N PHE A 77 10.10 -2.46 2.67
CA PHE A 77 9.63 -3.13 1.46
C PHE A 77 10.78 -3.55 0.53
N LYS A 78 11.97 -3.00 0.74
CA LYS A 78 13.15 -3.26 -0.09
C LYS A 78 13.49 -4.75 -0.11
N ASP A 79 13.86 -5.21 -1.30
CA ASP A 79 14.24 -6.60 -1.64
C ASP A 79 13.10 -7.64 -1.58
N ASP A 80 11.87 -7.21 -1.33
CA ASP A 80 10.70 -8.07 -1.24
C ASP A 80 9.65 -7.73 -2.32
N VAL A 81 8.80 -8.71 -2.64
CA VAL A 81 7.57 -8.53 -3.43
C VAL A 81 6.39 -8.85 -2.52
N ILE A 82 5.49 -7.88 -2.37
CA ILE A 82 4.29 -8.02 -1.55
C ILE A 82 3.08 -8.08 -2.46
N LEU A 83 2.21 -9.07 -2.24
CA LEU A 83 0.88 -9.15 -2.80
C LEU A 83 -0.12 -8.54 -1.81
N VAL A 84 -0.92 -7.60 -2.28
CA VAL A 84 -2.02 -6.97 -1.56
C VAL A 84 -3.32 -7.48 -2.18
N ASP A 85 -4.21 -8.02 -1.34
CA ASP A 85 -5.47 -8.63 -1.76
C ASP A 85 -6.60 -8.31 -0.77
N VAL A 86 -7.85 -8.55 -1.18
CA VAL A 86 -9.05 -8.37 -0.32
C VAL A 86 -9.50 -9.72 0.21
N VAL A 87 -9.81 -9.77 1.49
CA VAL A 87 -10.41 -10.95 2.12
C VAL A 87 -11.93 -10.84 1.99
N ASP A 88 -12.50 -11.53 1.00
CA ASP A 88 -13.91 -11.47 0.57
C ASP A 88 -14.97 -11.53 1.69
N HIS A 89 -14.68 -12.14 2.84
CA HIS A 89 -15.64 -12.32 3.93
C HIS A 89 -15.50 -11.29 5.06
N GLU A 90 -14.41 -10.54 5.10
CA GLU A 90 -14.10 -9.57 6.16
C GLU A 90 -14.09 -8.13 5.63
N ASP A 91 -14.08 -7.94 4.31
CA ASP A 91 -13.92 -6.63 3.67
C ASP A 91 -12.63 -5.92 4.13
N GLU A 92 -11.59 -6.73 4.34
CA GLU A 92 -10.29 -6.30 4.87
C GLU A 92 -9.17 -6.54 3.85
N ILE A 93 -8.17 -5.66 3.89
CA ILE A 93 -6.94 -5.80 3.11
C ILE A 93 -5.98 -6.80 3.78
N SER A 94 -5.47 -7.73 2.99
CA SER A 94 -4.43 -8.69 3.38
C SER A 94 -3.11 -8.43 2.65
N TYR A 95 -2.03 -8.89 3.27
CA TYR A 95 -0.68 -8.82 2.73
C TYR A 95 -0.02 -10.20 2.73
N THR A 96 0.60 -10.56 1.62
CA THR A 96 1.38 -11.80 1.50
C THR A 96 2.72 -11.51 0.86
N LYS A 97 3.80 -12.11 1.37
CA LYS A 97 5.12 -12.08 0.72
C LYS A 97 5.18 -13.18 -0.35
N LYS A 98 5.66 -12.86 -1.55
CA LYS A 98 5.97 -13.84 -2.59
C LYS A 98 7.37 -14.44 -2.45
#